data_AF-H3NIR4-F1
#
_entry.id   AF-H3NIR4-F1
#
_cell.length_a   1.000
_cell.length_b   1.000
_cell.length_c   1.000
_cell.angle_alpha   90.00
_cell.angle_beta   90.00
_cell.angle_gamma   90.00
#
_symmetry.space_group_name_H-M   'P 1'
#
loop_
_entity.id
_entity.type
_entity.pdbx_description
1 polymer ?
#
loop_
_entity_poly.entity_id
_entity_poly.type
_entity_poly.pdbx_seq_one_letter_code
_entity_poly.pdbx_strand_id
1 'polypeptide(L)'
;MEVGIDLVEIDRIRKIQKNYPQFVDKVLGDQERLVYDPLKGQRQTEFLAGRFAAKEAYAKALGCGIGRLTLAEIQVLPGPTGKPYLASGPIIQEVSLSISHADHYATAVVYLDLDQKEIEERLHLYWQMKETE
;
A
#
# COMPACT_ATOMS: atom_id res chain seq x y z
N MET A 1 10.22 -6.03 15.79
CA MET A 1 8.86 -6.16 15.24
C MET A 1 8.29 -4.77 15.13
N GLU A 2 7.81 -4.38 13.95
CA GLU A 2 7.21 -3.07 13.72
C GLU A 2 5.77 -3.22 13.22
N VAL A 3 4.93 -2.25 13.59
CA VAL A 3 3.52 -2.21 13.19
C VAL A 3 3.16 -0.88 12.58
N GLY A 4 2.40 -0.93 11.50
CA GLY A 4 1.79 0.24 10.89
C GLY A 4 0.30 0.05 10.75
N ILE A 5 -0.44 1.11 11.03
CA ILE A 5 -1.90 1.14 10.86
C ILE A 5 -2.28 2.43 10.15
N ASP A 6 -3.29 2.34 9.29
CA ASP A 6 -3.90 3.49 8.66
C ASP A 6 -5.42 3.35 8.53
N LEU A 7 -6.09 4.50 8.53
CA LEU A 7 -7.54 4.63 8.41
C LEU A 7 -7.85 5.76 7.42
N VAL A 8 -8.59 5.43 6.38
CA VAL A 8 -8.86 6.30 5.24
C VAL A 8 -10.36 6.46 5.07
N GLU A 9 -10.80 7.69 4.92
CA GLU A 9 -12.16 8.00 4.49
C GLU A 9 -12.35 7.69 3.00
N ILE A 10 -13.26 6.78 2.68
CA ILE A 10 -13.57 6.37 1.30
C ILE A 10 -14.10 7.56 0.50
N ASP A 11 -14.91 8.43 1.11
CA ASP A 11 -15.45 9.61 0.44
C ASP A 11 -14.37 10.66 0.13
N ARG A 12 -13.31 10.74 0.95
CA ARG A 12 -12.13 11.55 0.65
C ARG A 12 -11.42 11.03 -0.60
N ILE A 13 -11.21 9.71 -0.67
CA ILE A 13 -10.60 9.06 -1.85
C ILE A 13 -11.48 9.26 -3.09
N ARG A 14 -12.80 9.11 -2.96
CA ARG A 14 -13.75 9.37 -4.05
C ARG A 14 -13.61 10.78 -4.63
N LYS A 15 -13.54 11.79 -3.76
CA LYS A 15 -13.38 13.19 -4.16
C LYS A 15 -12.04 13.41 -4.86
N ILE A 16 -10.95 12.87 -4.33
CA ILE A 16 -9.62 12.98 -4.94
C ILE A 16 -9.58 12.29 -6.29
N GLN A 17 -10.04 11.04 -6.39
CA GLN A 17 -10.12 10.27 -7.62
C GLN A 17 -10.90 11.02 -8.72
N LYS A 18 -12.00 11.68 -8.34
CA LYS A 18 -12.82 12.48 -9.27
C LYS A 18 -12.11 13.76 -9.73
N ASN A 19 -11.49 14.48 -8.81
CA ASN A 19 -10.88 15.79 -9.08
C ASN A 19 -9.48 15.67 -9.70
N TYR A 20 -8.78 14.57 -9.44
CA TYR A 20 -7.40 14.30 -9.85
C TYR A 20 -7.28 12.85 -10.32
N PRO A 21 -7.72 12.51 -11.55
CA PRO A 21 -7.68 11.13 -12.07
C PRO A 21 -6.28 10.49 -12.00
N GLN A 22 -5.21 11.27 -12.18
CA GLN A 22 -3.82 10.85 -12.05
C GLN A 22 -3.43 10.37 -10.65
N PHE A 23 -4.27 10.61 -9.63
CA PHE A 23 -4.09 10.06 -8.30
C PHE A 23 -4.10 8.53 -8.32
N VAL A 24 -4.89 7.92 -9.21
CA VAL A 24 -4.93 6.46 -9.37
C VAL A 24 -3.55 5.94 -9.76
N ASP A 25 -2.87 6.59 -10.72
CA ASP A 25 -1.54 6.20 -11.20
C ASP A 25 -0.44 6.47 -10.17
N LYS A 26 -0.65 7.45 -9.28
CA LYS A 26 0.25 7.70 -8.16
C LYS A 26 0.15 6.62 -7.10
N VAL A 27 -1.05 6.11 -6.86
CA VAL A 27 -1.31 5.13 -5.80
C VAL A 27 -1.10 3.72 -6.28
N LEU A 28 -1.61 3.32 -7.44
CA LEU A 28 -1.65 1.93 -7.88
C LEU A 28 -0.52 1.60 -8.86
N GLY A 29 0.12 0.44 -8.66
CA GLY A 29 1.05 -0.14 -9.62
C GLY A 29 0.34 -0.94 -10.71
N ASP A 30 1.09 -1.35 -11.73
CA ASP A 30 0.54 -2.01 -12.92
C ASP A 30 -0.27 -3.27 -12.61
N GLN A 31 0.19 -4.12 -11.68
CA GLN A 31 -0.54 -5.34 -11.33
C GLN A 31 -1.83 -5.04 -10.55
N GLU A 32 -1.85 -3.97 -9.75
CA GLU A 32 -3.07 -3.54 -9.06
C GLU A 32 -4.07 -2.94 -10.04
N ARG A 33 -3.59 -2.23 -11.08
CA ARG A 33 -4.43 -1.69 -12.16
C ARG A 33 -5.18 -2.77 -12.91
N LEU A 34 -4.58 -3.95 -13.13
CA LEU A 34 -5.26 -5.10 -13.72
C LEU A 34 -6.50 -5.54 -12.93
N VAL A 35 -6.47 -5.40 -11.60
CA VAL A 35 -7.61 -5.71 -10.73
C VAL A 35 -8.57 -4.52 -10.63
N TYR A 36 -8.05 -3.30 -10.63
CA TYR A 36 -8.81 -2.07 -10.39
C TYR A 36 -9.63 -1.60 -11.60
N ASP A 37 -9.07 -1.64 -12.81
CA ASP A 37 -9.70 -1.07 -14.01
C ASP A 37 -11.06 -1.74 -14.38
N PRO A 38 -11.23 -3.06 -14.21
CA PRO A 38 -12.52 -3.72 -14.41
C PRO A 38 -13.59 -3.33 -13.38
N LEU A 39 -13.21 -2.89 -12.18
CA LEU A 39 -14.15 -2.49 -11.13
C LEU A 39 -14.90 -1.21 -11.53
N LYS A 40 -16.10 -1.03 -10.95
CA LYS A 40 -16.96 0.14 -11.18
C LYS A 40 -17.59 0.63 -9.88
N GLY A 41 -17.94 1.91 -9.85
CA GLY A 41 -18.69 2.52 -8.76
C GLY A 41 -18.00 2.41 -7.40
N GLN A 42 -18.76 2.04 -6.37
CA GLN A 42 -18.27 1.96 -4.99
C GLN A 42 -17.10 1.00 -4.81
N ARG A 43 -17.15 -0.19 -5.42
CA ARG A 43 -16.05 -1.19 -5.32
C ARG A 43 -14.73 -0.68 -5.86
N GLN A 44 -14.77 0.14 -6.91
CA GLN A 44 -13.57 0.75 -7.47
C GLN A 44 -12.94 1.73 -6.47
N THR A 45 -13.74 2.59 -5.85
CA THR A 45 -13.26 3.53 -4.83
C THR A 45 -12.77 2.80 -3.57
N GLU A 46 -13.48 1.77 -3.10
CA GLU A 46 -13.07 0.93 -1.96
C GLU A 46 -11.75 0.24 -2.19
N PHE A 47 -11.52 -0.29 -3.41
CA PHE A 47 -10.26 -0.89 -3.78
C PHE A 47 -9.11 0.11 -3.66
N LEU A 48 -9.27 1.29 -4.28
CA LEU A 48 -8.26 2.35 -4.23
C LEU A 48 -8.00 2.81 -2.78
N ALA A 49 -9.05 3.00 -1.99
CA ALA A 49 -8.93 3.41 -0.58
C ALA A 49 -8.22 2.36 0.27
N GLY A 50 -8.54 1.08 0.09
CA GLY A 50 -7.87 -0.01 0.80
C GLY A 50 -6.40 -0.16 0.42
N ARG A 51 -6.06 0.05 -0.85
CA ARG A 51 -4.65 0.05 -1.31
C ARG A 51 -3.87 1.25 -0.80
N PHE A 52 -4.51 2.42 -0.78
CA PHE A 52 -3.93 3.61 -0.17
C PHE A 52 -3.62 3.35 1.32
N ALA A 53 -4.62 2.91 2.09
CA ALA A 53 -4.46 2.58 3.52
C ALA A 53 -3.35 1.55 3.76
N ALA A 54 -3.29 0.47 2.97
CA ALA A 54 -2.27 -0.57 3.11
C ALA A 54 -0.86 -0.04 2.90
N LYS A 55 -0.67 0.87 1.94
CA LYS A 55 0.64 1.45 1.64
C LYS A 55 1.03 2.52 2.66
N GLU A 56 0.08 3.30 3.17
CA GLU A 56 0.35 4.21 4.29
C GLU A 56 0.74 3.44 5.56
N ALA A 57 0.03 2.36 5.87
CA ALA A 57 0.35 1.46 6.98
C ALA A 57 1.74 0.82 6.80
N TYR A 58 2.05 0.32 5.60
CA TYR A 58 3.38 -0.25 5.32
C TYR A 58 4.51 0.79 5.45
N ALA A 59 4.32 2.00 4.94
CA ALA A 59 5.30 3.09 5.08
C ALA A 59 5.52 3.51 6.55
N LYS A 60 4.49 3.40 7.40
CA LYS A 60 4.62 3.61 8.85
C LYS A 60 5.39 2.48 9.52
N ALA A 61 5.10 1.22 9.17
CA ALA A 61 5.82 0.06 9.69
C ALA A 61 7.32 0.10 9.34
N LEU A 62 7.66 0.62 8.15
CA LEU A 62 9.04 0.84 7.73
C LEU A 62 9.76 2.02 8.43
N GLY A 63 9.04 2.87 9.16
CA GLY A 63 9.61 4.05 9.83
C GLY A 63 10.05 5.19 8.91
N CYS A 64 9.81 5.12 7.59
CA CYS A 64 10.29 6.11 6.62
C CYS A 64 9.25 7.15 6.19
N GLY A 65 7.96 6.87 6.40
CA GLY A 65 6.86 7.69 5.89
C GLY A 65 6.76 7.66 4.35
N ILE A 66 5.62 8.10 3.81
CA ILE A 66 5.32 7.96 2.37
C ILE A 66 6.18 8.88 1.49
N GLY A 67 6.74 9.96 2.04
CA GLY A 67 7.50 10.95 1.27
C GLY A 67 8.77 10.41 0.59
N ARG A 68 9.28 9.25 1.02
CA ARG A 68 10.45 8.57 0.42
C ARG A 68 10.09 7.36 -0.43
N LEU A 69 8.82 6.96 -0.47
CA LEU A 69 8.36 5.79 -1.19
C LEU A 69 7.43 6.19 -2.34
N THR A 70 7.68 5.64 -3.52
CA THR A 70 6.72 5.74 -4.62
C THR A 70 5.61 4.72 -4.39
N LEU A 71 4.40 5.19 -4.06
CA LEU A 71 3.27 4.31 -3.71
C LEU A 71 2.96 3.27 -4.82
N ALA A 72 3.06 3.65 -6.09
CA ALA A 72 2.84 2.74 -7.22
C ALA A 72 3.87 1.58 -7.29
N GLU A 73 5.08 1.75 -6.74
CA GLU A 73 6.10 0.69 -6.70
C GLU A 73 5.79 -0.37 -5.63
N ILE A 74 5.04 0.01 -4.60
CA ILE A 74 4.56 -0.90 -3.57
C ILE A 74 3.29 -1.54 -4.11
N GLN A 75 3.24 -2.85 -4.32
CA GLN A 75 2.05 -3.49 -4.91
C GLN A 75 1.41 -4.46 -3.94
N VAL A 76 0.11 -4.31 -3.66
CA VAL A 76 -0.66 -5.20 -2.78
C VAL A 76 -1.68 -5.97 -3.61
N LEU A 77 -1.50 -7.29 -3.68
CA LEU A 77 -2.33 -8.16 -4.52
C LEU A 77 -3.14 -9.14 -3.66
N PRO A 78 -4.32 -9.58 -4.14
CA PRO A 78 -5.05 -10.67 -3.49
C PRO A 78 -4.29 -11.99 -3.71
N GLY A 79 -4.04 -12.73 -2.63
CA GLY A 79 -3.48 -14.08 -2.70
C GLY A 79 -4.51 -15.13 -3.11
N PRO A 80 -4.10 -16.40 -3.30
CA PRO A 80 -4.97 -17.49 -3.77
C PRO A 80 -6.21 -17.73 -2.88
N THR A 81 -6.09 -17.46 -1.58
CA THR A 81 -7.17 -17.61 -0.59
C THR A 81 -7.94 -16.30 -0.34
N GLY A 82 -7.65 -15.24 -1.09
CA GLY A 82 -8.19 -13.90 -0.88
C GLY A 82 -7.44 -13.07 0.16
N LYS A 83 -6.55 -13.67 0.98
CA LYS A 83 -5.67 -12.92 1.89
C LYS A 83 -4.74 -12.03 1.07
N PRO A 84 -4.68 -10.72 1.29
CA PRO A 84 -3.80 -9.85 0.53
C PRO A 84 -2.34 -10.02 0.95
N TYR A 85 -1.41 -9.79 0.03
CA TYR A 85 0.03 -9.85 0.27
C TYR A 85 0.78 -8.75 -0.47
N LEU A 86 2.00 -8.45 -0.01
CA LEU A 86 2.88 -7.47 -0.64
C LEU A 86 3.64 -8.14 -1.78
N ALA A 87 3.34 -7.77 -3.02
CA ALA A 87 3.96 -8.32 -4.23
C ALA A 87 5.23 -7.55 -4.64
N SER A 88 5.34 -6.28 -4.26
CA SER A 88 6.48 -5.41 -4.57
C SER A 88 6.63 -4.34 -3.49
N GLY A 89 7.86 -3.91 -3.26
CA GLY A 89 8.25 -2.89 -2.28
C GLY A 89 9.65 -3.15 -1.72
N PRO A 90 10.17 -2.27 -0.84
CA PRO A 90 11.51 -2.41 -0.28
C PRO A 90 11.76 -3.72 0.50
N ILE A 91 10.76 -4.17 1.26
CA ILE A 91 10.80 -5.37 2.09
C ILE A 91 9.48 -6.11 1.89
N ILE A 92 9.50 -7.23 1.18
CA ILE A 92 8.30 -8.03 0.88
C ILE A 92 8.21 -9.31 1.71
N GLN A 93 9.34 -9.77 2.26
CA GLN A 93 9.43 -10.91 3.17
C GLN A 93 9.14 -10.46 4.59
N GLU A 94 8.63 -11.36 5.43
CA GLU A 94 8.27 -11.06 6.82
C GLU A 94 7.19 -9.98 7.00
N VAL A 95 6.41 -9.73 5.93
CA VAL A 95 5.28 -8.80 5.95
C VAL A 95 3.97 -9.57 6.04
N SER A 96 3.21 -9.30 7.10
CA SER A 96 1.80 -9.67 7.17
C SER A 96 0.94 -8.42 7.06
N LEU A 97 -0.11 -8.47 6.24
CA LEU A 97 -1.03 -7.35 6.08
C LEU A 97 -2.49 -7.79 6.05
N SER A 98 -3.35 -6.90 6.51
CA SER A 98 -4.80 -7.08 6.52
C SER A 98 -5.47 -5.77 6.15
N ILE A 99 -6.53 -5.85 5.34
CA ILE A 99 -7.33 -4.69 4.91
C ILE A 99 -8.77 -4.98 5.29
N SER A 100 -9.45 -3.99 5.85
CA SER A 100 -10.88 -4.05 6.18
C SER A 100 -11.59 -2.81 5.65
N HIS A 101 -12.87 -2.99 5.30
CA HIS A 101 -13.73 -1.93 4.80
C HIS A 101 -15.00 -1.87 5.66
N ALA A 102 -15.46 -0.64 5.87
CA ALA A 102 -16.77 -0.29 6.39
C ALA A 102 -17.37 0.79 5.48
N ASP A 103 -18.64 1.14 5.67
CA ASP A 103 -19.39 2.02 4.75
C ASP A 103 -18.64 3.29 4.32
N HIS A 104 -17.96 3.96 5.25
CA HIS A 104 -17.26 5.21 4.99
C HIS A 104 -15.73 5.12 5.12
N TYR A 105 -15.21 3.97 5.53
CA TYR A 105 -13.81 3.84 5.92
C TYR A 105 -13.16 2.59 5.35
N ALA A 106 -11.90 2.72 4.95
CA ALA A 106 -10.99 1.60 4.72
C ALA A 106 -9.86 1.68 5.73
N THR A 107 -9.48 0.55 6.32
CA THR A 107 -8.34 0.46 7.23
C THR A 107 -7.40 -0.63 6.78
N ALA A 108 -6.12 -0.46 7.07
CA ALA A 108 -5.14 -1.51 6.91
C ALA A 108 -4.20 -1.56 8.10
N VAL A 109 -3.77 -2.78 8.42
CA VAL A 109 -2.72 -3.05 9.39
C VAL A 109 -1.62 -3.83 8.70
N VAL A 110 -0.39 -3.43 8.94
CA VAL A 110 0.83 -4.09 8.46
C VAL A 110 1.70 -4.42 9.65
N TYR A 111 2.19 -5.65 9.68
CA TYR A 111 3.12 -6.17 10.66
C TYR A 111 4.39 -6.63 9.95
N LEU A 112 5.54 -6.14 10.43
CA LEU A 112 6.87 -6.54 9.98
C LEU A 112 7.55 -7.34 11.09
N ASP A 113 7.87 -8.60 10.81
CA ASP A 113 8.60 -9.46 11.73
C ASP A 113 10.12 -9.21 11.67
N LEU A 114 10.50 -7.94 11.81
CA LEU A 114 11.88 -7.45 11.77
C LEU A 114 12.06 -6.40 12.87
N ASP A 115 13.25 -6.29 13.45
CA ASP A 115 13.58 -5.16 14.30
C ASP A 115 13.93 -3.90 13.48
N GLN A 116 13.97 -2.74 14.15
CA GLN A 116 14.22 -1.46 13.49
C GLN A 116 15.58 -1.42 12.78
N LYS A 117 16.61 -2.07 13.34
CA LYS A 117 17.95 -2.08 12.76
C LYS A 117 17.97 -2.88 11.46
N GLU A 118 17.33 -4.05 11.43
CA GLU A 118 17.18 -4.86 10.22
C GLU A 118 16.40 -4.12 9.12
N ILE A 119 15.36 -3.39 9.50
CA ILE A 119 14.57 -2.56 8.56
C ILE A 119 15.45 -1.46 7.96
N GLU A 120 16.19 -0.72 8.77
CA GLU A 120 17.08 0.35 8.33
C GLU A 120 18.16 -0.16 7.37
N GLU A 121 18.78 -1.30 7.68
CA GLU A 121 19.79 -1.94 6.83
C GLU A 121 19.22 -2.35 5.46
N ARG A 122 18.04 -2.99 5.44
CA ARG A 122 17.39 -3.40 4.18
C ARG A 122 16.92 -2.21 3.35
N LEU A 123 16.40 -1.16 3.98
CA LEU A 123 16.02 0.07 3.28
C LEU A 123 17.24 0.77 2.66
N HIS A 124 18.37 0.79 3.36
CA HIS A 124 19.61 1.33 2.83
C HIS A 124 20.06 0.59 1.56
N LEU A 125 20.06 -0.74 1.59
CA LEU A 125 20.38 -1.57 0.41
C LEU A 125 19.40 -1.34 -0.75
N TYR A 126 18.10 -1.27 -0.46
CA TYR A 126 17.07 -0.99 -1.47
C TYR A 126 17.33 0.32 -2.22
N TRP A 127 17.66 1.40 -1.50
CA TRP A 127 17.93 2.69 -2.12
C TRP A 127 19.26 2.72 -2.90
N GLN A 128 20.30 2.04 -2.42
CA GLN A 128 21.54 1.92 -3.18
C GLN A 128 21.34 1.24 -4.54
N MET A 129 20.53 0.19 -4.59
CA MET A 129 20.20 -0.50 -5.84
C MET A 129 19.42 0.41 -6.80
N LYS A 130 18.47 1.19 -6.28
CA LYS A 130 17.67 2.15 -7.05
C LYS A 130 18.48 3.30 -7.65
N GLU A 131 19.59 3.70 -7.04
CA GLU A 131 20.47 4.76 -7.58
C GLU A 131 21.37 4.25 -8.72
N THR A 132 21.50 2.93 -8.88
CA THR A 132 22.32 2.30 -9.93
C THR A 132 21.56 1.89 -11.18
N GLU A 133 20.23 2.03 -11.20
CA GLU A 133 19.32 1.77 -12.34
C GLU A 133 18.98 3.05 -13.10
#